data_AF-A0A522VB98-F1
#
_entry.id   AF-A0A522VB98-F1
#
_cell.length_a   1.000
_cell.length_b   1.000
_cell.length_c   1.000
_cell.angle_alpha   90.00
_cell.angle_beta   90.00
_cell.angle_gamma   90.00
#
_symmetry.space_group_name_H-M   'P 1'
#
loop_
_entity.id
_entity.type
_entity.pdbx_description
1 polymer ?
#
loop_
_entity_poly.entity_id
_entity_poly.type
_entity_poly.pdbx_seq_one_letter_code
_entity_poly.pdbx_strand_id
1 'polypeptide(L)' 'MTVSSCRLYLITPPALPDLERFSQNLLRALDAGDVAVVQLRLKDAADEEILKAASKLCPLVQSRGAAF' A
#
# COMPACT_ATOMS: atom_id res chain seq x y z
N MET A 1 -22.77 4.32 -22.12
CA MET A 1 -21.38 4.79 -21.99
C MET A 1 -20.80 4.11 -20.76
N THR A 2 -19.92 3.12 -20.94
CA THR A 2 -19.18 2.56 -19.82
C THR A 2 -18.08 3.56 -19.48
N VAL A 3 -18.24 4.28 -18.37
CA VAL A 3 -17.16 5.11 -17.83
C VAL A 3 -16.02 4.14 -17.55
N SER A 4 -14.88 4.28 -18.22
CA SER A 4 -13.67 3.56 -17.82
C SER A 4 -13.34 4.06 -16.41
N SER A 5 -13.64 3.26 -15.39
CA SER A 5 -13.35 3.62 -14.01
C SER A 5 -11.83 3.60 -13.85
N CYS A 6 -11.23 4.78 -13.77
CA CYS A 6 -9.83 4.88 -13.34
C CYS A 6 -9.72 4.26 -11.95
N ARG A 7 -8.84 3.26 -11.83
CA ARG A 7 -8.49 2.65 -10.54
C ARG A 7 -7.47 3.52 -9.82
N LEU A 8 -7.48 3.48 -8.50
CA LEU A 8 -6.58 4.29 -7.69
C LEU A 8 -5.16 3.72 -7.69
N TYR A 9 -4.17 4.61 -7.75
CA TYR A 9 -2.76 4.30 -7.49
C TYR A 9 -2.34 4.99 -6.19
N LEU A 10 -2.04 4.20 -5.16
CA LEU A 10 -1.59 4.71 -3.87
C LEU A 10 -0.07 4.63 -3.75
N ILE A 11 0.52 5.62 -3.08
CA ILE A 11 1.95 5.69 -2.77
C ILE A 11 2.08 5.91 -1.27
N THR A 12 2.95 5.15 -0.61
CA THR A 12 3.17 5.33 0.84
C THR A 12 3.79 6.69 1.16
N PRO A 13 3.61 7.20 2.40
CA PRO A 13 4.46 8.25 2.93
C PRO A 13 5.96 7.89 2.85
N PRO A 14 6.87 8.88 2.87
CA PRO A 14 8.32 8.64 2.77
C PRO A 14 8.91 7.88 3.96
N ALA A 15 8.20 7.79 5.09
CA ALA A 15 8.59 7.05 6.28
C ALA A 15 7.34 6.48 6.97
N LEU A 16 7.50 5.34 7.65
CA LEU A 16 6.44 4.62 8.35
C LEU A 16 6.83 4.36 9.82
N PRO A 17 6.81 5.39 10.69
CA PRO A 17 7.26 5.26 12.08
C PRO A 17 6.41 4.26 12.90
N ASP A 18 5.14 4.09 12.52
CA ASP A 18 4.23 3.10 13.10
C ASP A 18 3.65 2.24 11.96
N LEU A 19 4.37 1.16 11.66
CA LEU A 19 4.02 0.25 10.57
C LEU A 19 2.71 -0.49 10.85
N GLU A 20 2.39 -0.83 12.10
CA GLU A 20 1.15 -1.52 12.46
C GLU A 20 -0.07 -0.65 12.22
N ARG A 21 -0.04 0.58 12.73
CA ARG A 21 -1.11 1.54 12.53
C ARG A 21 -1.27 1.89 11.05
N PHE A 22 -0.16 2.02 10.32
CA PHE A 22 -0.22 2.23 8.88
C PHE A 22 -0.88 1.05 8.15
N SER A 23 -0.52 -0.20 8.49
CA SER A 23 -1.15 -1.39 7.90
C SER A 23 -2.67 -1.37 8.09
N GLN A 24 -3.15 -1.07 9.30
CA GLN A 24 -4.59 -0.98 9.57
C GLN A 24 -5.28 0.12 8.73
N ASN A 25 -4.63 1.28 8.58
CA ASN A 25 -5.16 2.36 7.74
C ASN A 25 -5.20 1.96 6.27
N LEU A 26 -4.14 1.30 5.78
CA LEU A 26 -4.05 0.83 4.40
C LEU A 26 -5.15 -0.19 4.10
N LEU A 27 -5.40 -1.14 5.02
CA LEU A 27 -6.48 -2.10 4.84
C LEU A 27 -7.84 -1.42 4.71
N ARG A 28 -8.15 -0.46 5.60
CA ARG A 28 -9.40 0.31 5.51
C ARG A 28 -9.52 1.09 4.20
N ALA A 29 -8.41 1.64 3.68
CA ALA A 29 -8.41 2.35 2.42
C ALA A 29 -8.67 1.42 1.23
N LEU A 30 -8.03 0.26 1.21
CA LEU A 30 -8.23 -0.77 0.18
C LEU A 30 -9.66 -1.36 0.22
N ASP A 31 -10.26 -1.49 1.41
CA ASP A 31 -11.63 -1.99 1.56
C ASP A 31 -12.69 -0.96 1.13
N ALA A 32 -12.32 0.33 1.04
CA ALA A 32 -13.24 1.43 0.75
C ALA A 32 -13.31 1.82 -0.73
N GLY A 33 -12.41 1.34 -1.59
CA GLY A 33 -12.36 1.77 -3.00
C GLY A 33 -11.56 0.86 -3.92
N ASP A 34 -11.70 1.07 -5.23
CA ASP A 34 -11.02 0.28 -6.24
C ASP A 34 -9.57 0.76 -6.44
N VAL A 35 -8.63 0.04 -5.81
CA VAL A 35 -7.19 0.30 -5.89
C VAL A 35 -6.54 -0.72 -6.81
N ALA A 36 -5.79 -0.24 -7.81
CA ALA A 36 -5.04 -1.11 -8.70
C ALA A 36 -3.69 -1.52 -8.12
N VAL A 37 -3.00 -0.58 -7.46
CA VAL A 37 -1.62 -0.77 -7.03
C VAL A 37 -1.28 0.12 -5.83
N VAL A 38 -0.41 -0.39 -4.95
CA VAL A 38 0.19 0.34 -3.84
C VAL A 38 1.70 0.32 -3.98
N GLN A 39 2.32 1.47 -4.28
CA GLN A 39 3.78 1.57 -4.33
C GLN A 39 4.36 1.85 -2.94
N LEU A 40 5.24 0.97 -2.47
CA LEU A 40 6.11 1.24 -1.33
C LEU A 40 7.21 2.23 -1.74
N ARG A 41 7.22 3.41 -1.09
CA ARG A 41 8.21 4.45 -1.36
C ARG A 41 8.70 5.08 -0.07
N LEU A 42 9.73 4.46 0.51
CA LEU A 42 10.44 4.99 1.67
C LEU A 42 11.68 5.76 1.21
N LYS A 43 11.82 7.01 1.62
CA LYS A 43 13.00 7.82 1.28
C LYS A 43 14.06 7.64 2.36
N ASP A 44 15.31 7.51 1.93
CA ASP A 44 16.47 7.45 2.82
C ASP A 44 16.38 6.33 3.88
N ALA A 45 15.56 5.31 3.62
CA ALA A 45 15.35 4.17 4.49
C ALA A 45 16.41 3.09 4.22
N ALA A 46 16.80 2.38 5.27
CA ALA A 46 17.68 1.23 5.13
C ALA A 46 16.95 0.05 4.45
N ASP A 47 17.71 -0.82 3.79
CA ASP A 47 17.15 -2.03 3.14
C ASP A 47 16.33 -2.88 4.11
N GLU A 48 16.76 -2.99 5.37
CA GLU A 48 16.03 -3.72 6.41
C GLU A 48 14.63 -3.13 6.66
N GLU A 49 14.52 -1.80 6.69
CA GLU A 49 13.24 -1.12 6.87
C GLU A 49 12.31 -1.33 5.68
N ILE A 50 12.87 -1.28 4.46
CA ILE A 50 12.14 -1.56 3.21
C ILE A 50 11.65 -3.01 3.20
N LEU A 51 12.52 -3.97 3.50
CA LEU A 51 12.18 -5.40 3.54
C LEU A 51 11.13 -5.70 4.61
N LYS A 52 11.25 -5.09 5.79
CA LYS A 52 10.27 -5.24 6.88
C LYS A 52 8.90 -4.69 6.47
N ALA A 53 8.85 -3.50 5.88
CA ALA A 53 7.62 -2.90 5.39
C ALA A 53 7.00 -3.73 4.25
N ALA A 54 7.79 -4.13 3.26
CA ALA A 54 7.32 -4.93 2.12
C ALA A 54 6.79 -6.30 2.59
N SER A 55 7.52 -7.00 3.44
CA SER A 55 7.13 -8.33 3.97
C SER A 55 5.78 -8.28 4.68
N LYS A 56 5.48 -7.16 5.35
CA LYS A 56 4.20 -6.97 6.05
C LYS A 56 3.08 -6.51 5.12
N LEU A 57 3.34 -5.51 4.27
CA LEU A 57 2.29 -4.82 3.50
C LEU A 57 1.91 -5.55 2.22
N CYS A 58 2.88 -6.20 1.55
CA CYS A 58 2.66 -6.90 0.28
C CYS A 58 1.53 -7.95 0.37
N PRO A 59 1.54 -8.92 1.31
CA PRO A 59 0.46 -9.91 1.39
C PRO A 59 -0.90 -9.28 1.73
N LEU A 60 -0.91 -8.20 2.53
CA LEU A 60 -2.14 -7.48 2.87
C LEU A 60 -2.76 -6.81 1.64
N VAL A 61 -1.94 -6.17 0.80
CA VAL A 61 -2.37 -5.51 -0.44
C VAL A 61 -2.84 -6.54 -1.48
N GLN A 62 -2.06 -7.61 -1.68
CA GLN A 62 -2.40 -8.67 -2.62
C GLN A 62 -3.67 -9.43 -2.22
N SER A 63 -3.93 -9.60 -0.91
CA SER A 63 -5.17 -10.21 -0.41
C SER A 63 -6.44 -9.44 -0.82
N ARG A 64 -6.30 -8.17 -1.22
CA ARG A 64 -7.39 -7.28 -1.68
C ARG A 64 -7.39 -7.08 -3.19
N GLY A 65 -6.62 -7.87 -3.94
CA GLY A 65 -6.61 -7.83 -5.41
C GLY A 65 -5.89 -6.61 -6.00
N ALA A 66 -5.11 -5.90 -5.21
CA ALA A 66 -4.22 -4.83 -5.67
C ALA A 66 -2.78 -5.35 -5.84
N ALA A 67 -2.05 -4.80 -6.81
CA ALA A 67 -0.61 -5.03 -6.94
C ALA A 67 0.18 -4.25 -5.87
N PHE A 68 1.39 -4.70 -5.59
CA PHE A 68 2.31 -4.06 -4.65
C PHE A 68 3.66 -3.85 -5.33
#